data_AF-D5H361-F1
#
_entry.id   AF-D5H361-F1
#
_cell.length_a   1.000
_cell.length_b   1.000
_cell.length_c   1.000
_cell.angle_alpha   90.00
_cell.angle_beta   90.00
_cell.angle_gamma   90.00
#
_symmetry.space_group_name_H-M   'P 1'
#
loop_
_entity.id
_entity.type
_entity.pdbx_description
1 polymer ?
#
loop_
_entity_poly.entity_id
_entity_poly.type
_entity_poly.pdbx_seq_one_letter_code
_entity_poly.pdbx_strand_id
1 'polypeptide(L)'
;MAGSSNDLKQLMPKALIDAAVSRQLNVAFGLLDSYQSQGVLADNILIGLGTNGPFSMEDLDRIMHQAGPKRKVFWINVHVPTRDWQNSVNNLLKQGAKRYHNLIIIDWYSYSKNHPDWFYGDHTHPNLEGSKYYSALVTKTIVKHSKF
;
A
#
# COMPACT_ATOMS: atom_id res chain seq x y z
N MET A 1 0.45 -6.05 2.47
CA MET A 1 0.49 -7.44 2.97
C MET A 1 1.82 -8.08 2.58
N ALA A 2 2.72 -8.37 3.53
CA ALA A 2 4.05 -8.91 3.20
C ALA A 2 3.99 -10.32 2.57
N GLY A 3 2.96 -11.11 2.90
CA GLY A 3 2.76 -12.46 2.34
C GLY A 3 2.53 -12.50 0.82
N SER A 4 2.14 -11.38 0.20
CA SER A 4 1.89 -11.29 -1.24
C SER A 4 3.10 -10.84 -2.07
N SER A 5 4.28 -10.68 -1.45
CA SER A 5 5.49 -10.20 -2.13
C SER A 5 5.92 -11.10 -3.30
N ASN A 6 5.77 -12.42 -3.18
CA ASN A 6 6.16 -13.36 -4.24
C ASN A 6 5.30 -13.19 -5.50
N ASP A 7 3.98 -13.09 -5.32
CA ASP A 7 3.03 -12.85 -6.42
C ASP A 7 3.30 -11.50 -7.08
N LEU A 8 3.52 -10.44 -6.29
CA LEU A 8 3.90 -9.12 -6.81
C LEU A 8 5.23 -9.15 -7.56
N LYS A 9 6.22 -9.93 -7.09
CA LYS A 9 7.50 -10.09 -7.78
C LYS A 9 7.34 -10.82 -9.11
N GLN A 10 6.46 -11.82 -9.17
CA GLN A 10 6.16 -12.52 -10.41
C GLN A 10 5.47 -11.61 -11.43
N LEU A 11 4.50 -10.80 -10.99
CA LEU A 11 3.74 -9.88 -11.85
C LEU A 11 4.53 -8.63 -12.25
N MET A 12 5.45 -8.18 -11.38
CA MET A 12 6.28 -6.99 -11.58
C MET A 12 7.77 -7.32 -11.32
N PRO A 13 8.42 -8.10 -12.20
CA PRO A 13 9.76 -8.65 -11.96
C PRO A 13 10.85 -7.59 -11.74
N LYS A 14 10.67 -6.39 -12.29
CA LYS A 14 11.60 -5.26 -12.12
C LYS A 14 11.33 -4.42 -10.87
N ALA A 15 10.25 -4.68 -10.13
CA ALA A 15 9.97 -3.94 -8.90
C ALA A 15 11.01 -4.25 -7.82
N LEU A 16 11.46 -3.18 -7.14
CA LEU A 16 12.14 -3.28 -5.85
C LEU A 16 11.06 -3.48 -4.78
N ILE A 17 11.02 -4.68 -4.18
CA ILE A 17 10.01 -5.02 -3.17
C ILE A 17 10.69 -5.08 -1.82
N ASP A 18 10.32 -4.14 -0.96
CA ASP A 18 10.70 -4.12 0.45
C ASP A 18 9.42 -4.22 1.30
N ALA A 19 9.13 -5.43 1.78
CA ALA A 19 8.01 -5.72 2.65
C ALA A 19 8.48 -6.50 3.88
N ALA A 20 7.98 -6.12 5.05
CA ALA A 20 8.27 -6.81 6.30
C ALA A 20 6.99 -7.01 7.12
N VAL A 21 6.96 -8.11 7.88
CA VAL A 21 5.89 -8.41 8.84
C VAL A 21 5.87 -7.34 9.94
N SER A 22 4.68 -6.98 10.40
CA SER A 22 4.46 -6.01 11.50
C SER A 22 5.01 -4.59 11.28
N ARG A 23 5.48 -4.24 10.08
CA ARG A 23 5.96 -2.89 9.77
C ARG A 23 4.84 -1.85 9.90
N GLN A 24 5.14 -0.76 10.60
CA GLN A 24 4.28 0.42 10.74
C GLN A 24 4.78 1.57 9.84
N LEU A 25 3.97 2.64 9.70
CA LEU A 25 4.26 3.72 8.77
C LEU A 25 5.54 4.49 9.09
N ASN A 26 5.87 4.67 10.37
CA ASN A 26 7.05 5.42 10.81
C ASN A 26 8.37 4.93 10.19
N VAL A 27 8.48 3.63 9.87
CA VAL A 27 9.65 3.05 9.21
C VAL A 27 9.80 3.55 7.76
N ALA A 28 8.70 3.88 7.09
CA ALA A 28 8.71 4.29 5.69
C ALA A 28 9.48 5.60 5.46
N PHE A 29 9.53 6.50 6.44
CA PHE A 29 10.27 7.76 6.31
C PHE A 29 11.75 7.52 6.02
N GLY A 30 12.40 6.68 6.83
CA GLY A 30 13.82 6.35 6.65
C GLY A 30 14.08 5.51 5.40
N LEU A 31 13.14 4.64 5.03
CA LEU A 31 13.26 3.84 3.80
C LEU A 31 13.20 4.70 2.54
N LEU A 32 12.26 5.66 2.47
CA LEU A 32 12.16 6.57 1.33
C LEU A 32 13.41 7.44 1.19
N ASP A 33 13.92 8.00 2.30
CA ASP A 33 15.17 8.78 2.30
C ASP A 33 16.36 7.92 1.84
N SER A 34 16.42 6.66 2.28
CA SER A 34 17.45 5.72 1.88
C SER A 34 17.38 5.38 0.39
N TYR A 35 16.20 5.08 -0.14
CA TYR A 35 16.04 4.79 -1.57
C TYR A 35 16.30 6.01 -2.45
N GLN A 36 15.96 7.20 -1.98
CA GLN A 36 16.26 8.43 -2.68
C GLN A 36 17.77 8.69 -2.72
N SER A 37 18.48 8.53 -1.60
CA SER A 37 19.94 8.75 -1.53
C SER A 37 20.73 7.72 -2.35
N GLN A 38 20.23 6.49 -2.45
CA GLN A 38 20.79 5.44 -3.32
C GLN A 38 20.43 5.62 -4.81
N GLY A 39 19.55 6.57 -5.16
CA GLY A 39 19.10 6.79 -6.53
C GLY A 39 18.18 5.68 -7.08
N VAL A 40 17.59 4.85 -6.21
CA VAL A 40 16.72 3.73 -6.58
C VAL A 40 15.24 3.99 -6.32
N LEU A 41 14.88 5.16 -5.77
CA LEU A 41 13.48 5.55 -5.57
C LEU A 41 12.79 5.84 -6.91
N ALA A 42 12.06 4.83 -7.39
CA ALA A 42 11.35 4.84 -8.65
C ALA A 42 10.26 5.92 -8.76
N ASP A 43 9.85 6.19 -10.00
CA ASP A 43 8.78 7.15 -10.31
C ASP A 43 7.38 6.70 -9.86
N ASN A 44 7.19 5.40 -9.63
CA ASN A 44 5.96 4.80 -9.12
C ASN A 44 6.29 4.13 -7.78
N ILE A 45 5.69 4.61 -6.69
CA ILE A 45 5.91 4.12 -5.32
C ILE A 45 4.65 3.41 -4.84
N LEU A 46 4.76 2.17 -4.38
CA LEU A 46 3.66 1.41 -3.78
C LEU A 46 3.81 1.37 -2.26
N ILE A 47 2.74 1.72 -1.54
CA ILE A 47 2.69 1.71 -0.07
C ILE A 47 1.54 0.80 0.37
N GLY A 48 1.88 -0.21 1.17
CA GLY A 48 0.94 -1.16 1.77
C GLY A 48 0.97 -1.12 3.30
N LEU A 49 0.94 0.10 3.88
CA LEU A 49 1.07 0.36 5.32
C LEU A 49 -0.25 0.92 5.89
N GLY A 50 -0.51 0.62 7.17
CA GLY A 50 -1.75 0.95 7.89
C GLY A 50 -2.43 -0.25 8.55
N THR A 51 -2.14 -1.48 8.08
CA THR A 51 -2.69 -2.71 8.67
C THR A 51 -2.23 -2.88 10.12
N ASN A 52 -0.96 -2.61 10.40
CA ASN A 52 -0.32 -2.84 11.69
C ASN A 52 -0.42 -1.64 12.67
N GLY A 53 -1.15 -0.60 12.31
CA GLY A 53 -1.35 0.56 13.18
C GLY A 53 -1.87 1.78 12.41
N PRO A 54 -2.59 2.68 13.11
CA PRO A 54 -3.00 3.96 12.55
C PRO A 54 -1.79 4.85 12.27
N PHE A 55 -2.04 5.90 11.50
CA PHE A 55 -1.10 6.99 11.25
C PHE A 55 -1.87 8.29 11.09
N SER A 56 -1.19 9.43 11.18
CA SER A 56 -1.81 10.74 11.09
C SER A 56 -1.78 11.31 9.66
N MET A 57 -2.51 12.40 9.44
CA MET A 57 -2.48 13.08 8.15
C MET A 57 -1.11 13.74 7.92
N GLU A 58 -0.45 14.19 8.98
CA GLU A 58 0.92 14.72 8.95
C GLU A 58 1.91 13.64 8.48
N ASP A 59 1.74 12.39 8.91
CA ASP A 59 2.57 11.28 8.43
C ASP A 59 2.36 11.03 6.92
N LEU A 60 1.11 11.07 6.45
CA LEU A 60 0.80 10.97 5.01
C LEU A 60 1.44 12.14 4.24
N ASP A 61 1.28 13.36 4.73
CA ASP A 61 1.83 14.56 4.10
C ASP A 61 3.35 14.47 4.01
N ARG A 62 4.02 13.97 5.06
CA ARG A 62 5.47 13.71 5.06
C ARG A 62 5.88 12.73 3.97
N ILE A 63 5.19 11.60 3.83
CA ILE A 63 5.46 10.63 2.76
C ILE A 63 5.29 11.28 1.38
N MET A 64 4.21 12.02 1.18
CA MET A 64 3.94 12.68 -0.10
C MET A 64 4.98 13.75 -0.44
N HIS A 65 5.50 14.48 0.56
CA HIS A 65 6.60 15.42 0.37
C HIS A 65 7.92 14.71 0.02
N GLN A 66 8.27 13.61 0.69
CA GLN A 66 9.46 12.81 0.37
C GLN A 66 9.39 12.22 -1.04
N ALA A 67 8.22 11.71 -1.45
CA ALA A 67 8.02 11.23 -2.82
C ALA A 67 8.16 12.37 -3.86
N GLY A 68 7.66 13.55 -3.50
CA GLY A 68 7.65 14.74 -4.35
C GLY A 68 6.56 14.69 -5.43
N PRO A 69 6.26 15.84 -6.08
CA PRO A 69 5.12 15.96 -6.99
C PRO A 69 5.30 15.23 -8.32
N LYS A 70 6.53 14.86 -8.69
CA LYS A 70 6.85 14.21 -9.97
C LYS A 70 6.62 12.70 -9.99
N ARG A 71 6.44 12.09 -8.82
CA ARG A 71 6.22 10.65 -8.65
C ARG A 71 4.75 10.35 -8.43
N LYS A 72 4.32 9.14 -8.80
CA LYS A 72 3.02 8.59 -8.43
C LYS A 72 3.17 7.75 -7.16
N VAL A 73 2.31 8.01 -6.18
CA VAL A 73 2.21 7.21 -4.96
C VAL A 73 0.92 6.39 -5.04
N PHE A 74 1.04 5.09 -4.99
CA PHE A 74 -0.05 4.14 -4.90
C PHE A 74 -0.15 3.66 -3.46
N TRP A 75 -1.30 3.82 -2.83
CA TRP A 75 -1.50 3.40 -1.44
C TRP A 75 -2.66 2.43 -1.31
N ILE A 76 -2.40 1.26 -0.77
CA ILE A 76 -3.39 0.21 -0.58
C ILE A 76 -4.16 0.50 0.72
N ASN A 77 -5.47 0.68 0.64
CA ASN A 77 -6.29 0.84 1.83
C ASN A 77 -6.44 -0.51 2.58
N VAL A 78 -6.86 -0.47 3.84
CA VAL A 78 -6.70 -1.61 4.76
C VAL A 78 -8.01 -2.39 4.95
N HIS A 79 -7.88 -3.72 4.94
CA HIS A 79 -8.88 -4.65 5.45
C HIS A 79 -8.28 -5.31 6.69
N VAL A 80 -8.79 -4.93 7.86
CA VAL A 80 -8.36 -5.37 9.19
C VAL A 80 -9.57 -5.26 10.15
N PRO A 81 -10.61 -6.09 9.95
CA PRO A 81 -11.92 -5.92 10.59
C PRO A 81 -11.88 -6.08 12.12
N THR A 82 -10.81 -6.68 12.63
CA THR A 82 -10.59 -6.90 14.07
C THR A 82 -9.99 -5.69 14.79
N ARG A 83 -9.76 -4.56 14.09
CA ARG A 83 -9.09 -3.38 14.64
C ARG A 83 -9.90 -2.11 14.42
N ASP A 84 -10.08 -1.35 15.51
CA ASP A 84 -10.91 -0.14 15.54
C ASP A 84 -10.41 0.97 14.61
N TRP A 85 -9.13 0.96 14.24
CA TRP A 85 -8.54 1.98 13.38
C TRP A 85 -8.78 1.77 11.87
N GLN A 86 -9.32 0.63 11.43
CA GLN A 86 -9.51 0.34 10.00
C GLN A 86 -10.21 1.49 9.27
N ASN A 87 -11.36 1.92 9.80
CA ASN A 87 -12.17 2.95 9.16
C ASN A 87 -11.49 4.31 9.20
N SER A 88 -10.80 4.63 10.29
CA SER A 88 -10.03 5.88 10.43
C SER A 88 -8.90 5.95 9.41
N VAL A 89 -8.14 4.87 9.24
CA VAL A 89 -7.07 4.78 8.21
C VAL A 89 -7.64 4.91 6.80
N ASN A 90 -8.70 4.18 6.48
CA ASN A 90 -9.31 4.24 5.15
C ASN A 90 -9.90 5.62 4.82
N ASN A 91 -10.52 6.27 5.81
CA ASN A 91 -11.04 7.64 5.65
C ASN A 91 -9.91 8.67 5.49
N LEU A 92 -8.81 8.51 6.22
CA LEU A 92 -7.62 9.36 6.11
C LEU A 92 -7.00 9.24 4.71
N LEU A 93 -6.81 8.01 4.21
CA LEU A 93 -6.32 7.78 2.84
C LEU A 93 -7.24 8.42 1.79
N LYS A 94 -8.56 8.26 1.96
CA LYS A 94 -9.54 8.90 1.07
C LYS A 94 -9.45 10.42 1.09
N GLN A 95 -9.18 11.03 2.25
CA GLN A 95 -8.96 12.47 2.38
C GLN A 95 -7.63 12.91 1.74
N GLY A 96 -6.55 12.15 1.97
CA GLY A 96 -5.25 12.41 1.34
C GLY A 96 -5.33 12.40 -0.18
N ALA A 97 -6.06 11.44 -0.77
CA ALA A 97 -6.22 11.35 -2.23
C ALA A 97 -7.02 12.52 -2.84
N LYS A 98 -7.81 13.26 -2.04
CA LYS A 98 -8.43 14.52 -2.49
C LYS A 98 -7.44 15.69 -2.50
N ARG A 99 -6.40 15.62 -1.65
CA ARG A 99 -5.37 16.68 -1.49
C ARG A 99 -4.22 16.50 -2.49
N TYR A 100 -3.83 15.26 -2.77
CA TYR A 100 -2.70 14.93 -3.62
C TYR A 100 -3.15 14.24 -4.91
N HIS A 101 -3.08 14.97 -6.03
CA HIS A 101 -3.43 14.44 -7.36
C HIS A 101 -2.51 13.30 -7.85
N ASN A 102 -1.34 13.15 -7.22
CA ASN A 102 -0.40 12.07 -7.49
C ASN A 102 -0.49 10.91 -6.49
N LEU A 103 -1.47 10.94 -5.56
CA LEU A 103 -1.80 9.83 -4.67
C LEU A 103 -3.02 9.05 -5.21
N ILE A 104 -2.84 7.76 -5.46
CA ILE A 104 -3.86 6.86 -5.99
C ILE A 104 -4.14 5.77 -4.96
N ILE A 105 -5.39 5.63 -4.54
CA ILE A 105 -5.79 4.58 -3.60
C ILE A 105 -6.11 3.30 -4.36
N ILE A 106 -5.49 2.20 -3.96
CA ILE A 106 -5.85 0.84 -4.37
C ILE A 106 -6.88 0.32 -3.36
N ASP A 107 -8.14 0.20 -3.78
CA ASP A 107 -9.27 -0.12 -2.90
C ASP A 107 -9.39 -1.62 -2.61
N TRP A 108 -8.42 -2.15 -1.87
CA TRP A 108 -8.42 -3.53 -1.37
C TRP A 108 -9.57 -3.78 -0.39
N TYR A 109 -9.90 -2.81 0.47
CA TYR A 109 -10.97 -2.93 1.46
C TYR A 109 -12.30 -3.28 0.81
N SER A 110 -12.78 -2.46 -0.13
CA SER A 110 -14.07 -2.73 -0.78
C SER A 110 -14.03 -3.98 -1.65
N TYR A 111 -12.87 -4.27 -2.26
CA TYR A 111 -12.69 -5.42 -3.13
C TYR A 111 -12.72 -6.75 -2.36
N SER A 112 -12.26 -6.76 -1.10
CA SER A 112 -12.10 -7.98 -0.31
C SER A 112 -13.16 -8.18 0.77
N LYS A 113 -13.89 -7.14 1.19
CA LYS A 113 -14.79 -7.20 2.37
C LYS A 113 -15.89 -8.27 2.32
N ASN A 114 -16.29 -8.71 1.14
CA ASN A 114 -17.32 -9.74 0.95
C ASN A 114 -16.73 -11.12 0.61
N HIS A 115 -15.42 -11.30 0.78
CA HIS A 115 -14.68 -12.52 0.46
C HIS A 115 -13.95 -13.05 1.71
N PRO A 116 -14.68 -13.52 2.74
CA PRO A 116 -14.04 -14.05 3.95
C PRO A 116 -13.14 -15.27 3.67
N ASP A 117 -13.43 -16.01 2.60
CA ASP A 117 -12.67 -17.13 2.06
C ASP A 117 -11.30 -16.75 1.48
N TRP A 118 -11.05 -15.46 1.25
CA TRP A 118 -9.74 -14.97 0.79
C TRP A 118 -8.73 -14.75 1.92
N PHE A 119 -9.14 -14.90 3.17
CA PHE A 119 -8.30 -14.62 4.34
C PHE A 119 -7.99 -15.88 5.14
N TYR A 120 -6.90 -15.81 5.91
CA TYR A 120 -6.69 -16.74 7.02
C TYR A 120 -7.66 -16.44 8.17
N GLY A 121 -7.64 -17.26 9.22
CA GLY A 121 -8.57 -17.15 10.36
C GLY A 121 -8.51 -15.84 11.15
N ASP A 122 -7.52 -14.97 10.90
CA ASP A 122 -7.44 -13.63 11.49
C ASP A 122 -8.22 -12.54 10.71
N HIS A 123 -8.82 -12.93 9.57
CA HIS A 123 -9.59 -12.06 8.68
C HIS A 123 -8.84 -10.83 8.17
N THR A 124 -7.51 -10.84 8.24
CA THR A 124 -6.66 -9.71 7.87
C THR A 124 -5.67 -10.12 6.80
N HIS A 125 -4.97 -11.23 7.00
CA HIS A 125 -3.95 -11.70 6.06
C HIS A 125 -4.59 -12.52 4.93
N PRO A 126 -4.38 -12.14 3.65
CA PRO A 126 -4.85 -12.96 2.55
C PRO A 126 -4.19 -14.34 2.56
N ASN A 127 -4.96 -15.38 2.28
CA ASN A 127 -4.44 -16.73 2.04
C ASN A 127 -3.87 -16.85 0.62
N LEU A 128 -3.51 -18.07 0.19
CA LEU A 128 -2.94 -18.29 -1.14
C LEU A 128 -3.87 -17.84 -2.28
N GLU A 129 -5.18 -17.97 -2.12
CA GLU A 129 -6.15 -17.49 -3.11
C GLU A 129 -6.31 -15.97 -3.04
N GLY A 130 -6.54 -15.43 -1.84
CA GLY A 130 -6.66 -13.98 -1.64
C GLY A 130 -5.42 -13.20 -2.08
N SER A 131 -4.22 -13.77 -1.92
CA SER A 131 -2.96 -13.16 -2.35
C SER A 131 -2.90 -12.96 -3.88
N LYS A 132 -3.47 -13.89 -4.66
CA LYS A 132 -3.57 -13.75 -6.12
C LYS A 132 -4.46 -12.57 -6.50
N TYR A 133 -5.64 -12.47 -5.87
CA TYR A 133 -6.57 -11.36 -6.10
C TYR A 133 -6.01 -10.01 -5.64
N TYR A 134 -5.35 -9.98 -4.48
CA TYR A 134 -4.65 -8.81 -3.96
C TYR A 134 -3.60 -8.32 -4.96
N SER A 135 -2.70 -9.21 -5.39
CA SER A 135 -1.58 -8.87 -6.27
C SER A 135 -2.05 -8.48 -7.68
N ALA A 136 -3.10 -9.12 -8.18
CA ALA A 136 -3.73 -8.76 -9.45
C ALA A 136 -4.37 -7.36 -9.39
N LEU A 137 -5.10 -7.03 -8.33
CA LEU A 137 -5.70 -5.71 -8.14
C LEU A 137 -4.63 -4.61 -8.09
N VAL A 138 -3.57 -4.84 -7.31
CA VAL A 138 -2.44 -3.91 -7.18
C VAL A 138 -1.79 -3.67 -8.53
N THR A 139 -1.39 -4.74 -9.22
CA THR A 139 -0.70 -4.66 -10.51
C THR A 139 -1.57 -3.97 -11.56
N LYS A 140 -2.85 -4.34 -11.65
CA LYS A 140 -3.80 -3.72 -12.59
C LYS A 140 -3.95 -2.22 -12.35
N THR A 141 -4.04 -1.81 -11.09
CA THR A 141 -4.17 -0.38 -10.73
C THR A 141 -2.90 0.39 -11.05
N ILE A 142 -1.73 -0.18 -10.74
CA ILE A 142 -0.43 0.39 -11.09
C ILE A 142 -0.34 0.56 -12.60
N VAL A 143 -0.53 -0.50 -13.40
CA VAL A 143 -0.44 -0.44 -14.87
C VAL A 143 -1.37 0.63 -15.46
N LYS A 144 -2.60 0.74 -14.95
CA LYS A 144 -3.59 1.71 -15.44
C LYS A 144 -3.17 3.18 -15.24
N HIS A 145 -2.39 3.49 -14.21
CA HIS A 145 -2.11 4.87 -13.80
C HIS A 145 -0.62 5.19 -13.66
N SER A 146 0.26 4.24 -14.03
CA SER A 146 1.70 4.40 -13.93
C SER A 146 2.19 5.54 -14.79
N LYS A 147 3.29 6.14 -14.34
CA LYS A 147 4.13 6.98 -15.15
C LYS A 147 5.07 6.08 -15.98
N PHE A 148 5.06 6.27 -17.30
CA PHE A 148 5.96 5.63 -18.27
C PHE A 148 6.99 6.65 -18.78
#